data_AF-A0A563UGD6-F1
#
_entry.id   AF-A0A563UGD6-F1
#
_cell.length_a   1.000
_cell.length_b   1.000
_cell.length_c   1.000
_cell.angle_alpha   90.00
_cell.angle_beta   90.00
_cell.angle_gamma   90.00
#
_symmetry.space_group_name_H-M   'P 1'
#
loop_
_entity.id
_entity.type
_entity.pdbx_description
1 polymer ?
#
loop_
_entity_poly.entity_id
_entity_poly.type
_entity_poly.pdbx_seq_one_letter_code
_entity_poly.pdbx_strand_id
1 'polypeptide(L)' 'MIDEKDTSPADKDGKYEFQLHYSGREVPCLVEKNQNRISVQIEDKIFADLELLSDGTIKQTGGSELPDSAIEYIKKRILG' A
#
# COMPACT_ATOMS: atom_id res chain seq x y z
N MET A 1 -32.75 -1.45 -4.20
CA MET A 1 -31.57 -1.04 -3.42
C MET A 1 -30.39 -1.30 -4.32
N ILE A 2 -29.69 -0.25 -4.74
CA ILE A 2 -28.55 -0.29 -5.68
C ILE A 2 -27.34 -0.20 -4.73
N ASP A 3 -26.37 -1.10 -4.69
CA ASP A 3 -25.57 -1.60 -5.80
C ASP A 3 -24.93 -2.92 -5.34
N GLU A 4 -25.20 -3.98 -6.08
CA GLU A 4 -24.47 -5.24 -6.02
C GLU A 4 -23.08 -4.97 -6.59
N LYS A 5 -22.14 -4.49 -5.77
CA LYS A 5 -20.72 -4.56 -6.14
C LYS A 5 -20.26 -6.00 -6.02
N ASP A 6 -20.53 -6.73 -7.09
CA ASP A 6 -19.77 -7.88 -7.53
C ASP A 6 -18.28 -7.48 -7.54
N THR A 7 -17.62 -7.76 -6.42
CA THR A 7 -16.17 -7.72 -6.34
C THR A 7 -15.82 -9.07 -5.76
N SER A 8 -15.60 -10.03 -6.65
CA SER A 8 -14.88 -11.25 -6.31
C SER A 8 -13.73 -10.88 -5.37
N PRO A 9 -13.45 -11.64 -4.30
CA PRO A 9 -12.40 -11.28 -3.36
C PRO A 9 -11.11 -11.17 -4.15
N ALA A 10 -10.72 -9.95 -4.49
CA ALA A 10 -9.42 -9.68 -5.02
C ALA A 10 -8.52 -10.02 -3.83
N ASP A 11 -7.80 -11.13 -3.97
CA ASP A 11 -7.48 -12.11 -2.92
C ASP A 11 -6.75 -11.55 -1.68
N LYS A 12 -6.35 -10.26 -1.71
CA LYS A 12 -5.65 -9.52 -0.64
C LYS A 12 -6.03 -8.03 -0.57
N ASP A 13 -7.22 -7.65 -1.01
CA ASP A 13 -7.69 -6.26 -0.90
C ASP A 13 -8.19 -5.97 0.51
N GLY A 14 -7.66 -4.88 1.09
CA GLY A 14 -7.85 -4.59 2.50
C GLY A 14 -6.91 -3.50 3.04
N LYS A 15 -7.14 -3.13 4.30
CA LYS A 15 -6.29 -2.21 5.06
C LYS A 15 -5.30 -3.01 5.91
N TYR A 16 -4.04 -2.61 5.86
CA TYR A 16 -2.92 -3.21 6.56
C TYR A 16 -2.23 -2.14 7.40
N GLU A 17 -2.22 -2.31 8.70
CA GLU A 17 -1.59 -1.36 9.63
C GLU A 17 -0.41 -2.04 10.33
N PHE A 18 0.78 -1.44 10.22
CA PHE A 18 1.99 -1.96 10.83
C PHE A 18 2.99 -0.84 11.11
N GLN A 19 3.96 -1.11 11.98
CA GLN A 19 5.08 -0.19 12.21
C GLN A 19 6.14 -0.38 11.13
N LEU A 20 6.50 0.71 10.46
CA LEU A 20 7.58 0.75 9.47
C LEU A 20 8.78 1.42 10.13
N HIS A 21 9.97 0.85 9.94
CA HIS A 21 11.21 1.53 10.31
C HIS A 21 11.57 2.52 9.21
N TYR A 22 11.32 3.81 9.46
CA TYR A 22 11.59 4.89 8.52
C TYR A 22 12.46 5.96 9.19
N SER A 23 13.56 6.37 8.54
CA SER A 23 14.49 7.38 9.07
C SER A 23 14.98 7.10 10.51
N GLY A 24 15.25 5.83 10.83
CA GLY A 24 15.77 5.43 12.15
C GLY A 24 14.74 5.47 13.29
N ARG A 25 13.45 5.58 12.98
CA ARG A 25 12.34 5.53 13.95
C ARG A 25 11.26 4.55 13.49
N GLU A 26 10.55 3.99 14.46
CA GLU A 26 9.33 3.21 14.20
C GLU A 26 8.16 4.17 14.02
N VAL A 27 7.64 4.24 12.80
CA VAL A 27 6.52 5.10 12.45
C VAL A 27 5.31 4.23 12.10
N PRO A 28 4.09 4.64 12.51
CA PRO A 28 2.89 3.93 12.12
C PRO A 28 2.69 4.09 10.61
N CYS A 29 2.49 2.96 9.92
CA CYS A 29 2.25 2.88 8.50
C CYS A 29 0.91 2.18 8.26
N LEU A 30 0.02 2.89 7.59
CA LEU A 30 -1.26 2.37 7.12
C LEU A 30 -1.15 2.17 5.61
N VAL A 31 -1.48 0.99 5.14
CA VAL A 31 -1.45 0.64 3.73
C VAL A 31 -2.80 0.09 3.33
N GLU A 32 -3.43 0.71 2.34
CA GLU A 32 -4.71 0.30 1.82
C GLU A 32 -4.54 -0.18 0.38
N LYS A 33 -4.79 -1.46 0.15
CA LYS A 33 -4.79 -2.04 -1.19
C LYS A 33 -6.21 -2.11 -1.73
N ASN A 34 -6.40 -1.51 -2.91
CA ASN A 34 -7.62 -1.52 -3.71
C ASN A 34 -7.28 -1.92 -5.17
N GLN A 35 -7.49 -3.18 -5.50
CA GLN A 35 -7.13 -3.86 -6.74
C GLN A 35 -5.64 -3.69 -7.08
N ASN A 36 -5.34 -2.81 -8.03
CA ASN A 36 -4.00 -2.48 -8.48
C ASN A 36 -3.46 -1.21 -7.83
N ARG A 37 -4.24 -0.51 -7.01
CA ARG A 37 -3.80 0.69 -6.29
C ARG A 37 -3.48 0.36 -4.85
N ILE A 38 -2.42 0.94 -4.35
CA ILE A 38 -1.93 0.77 -2.99
C ILE A 38 -1.66 2.17 -2.45
N SER A 39 -2.47 2.62 -1.51
CA SER A 39 -2.28 3.91 -0.85
C SER A 39 -1.55 3.68 0.47
N VAL A 40 -0.48 4.42 0.69
CA VAL A 40 0.40 4.31 1.85
C VAL A 40 0.35 5.62 2.63
N GLN A 41 0.15 5.53 3.94
CA GLN A 41 0.11 6.67 4.85
C GLN A 41 1.05 6.38 6.02
N ILE A 42 2.06 7.22 6.20
CA ILE A 42 3.05 7.12 7.27
C ILE A 42 2.93 8.35 8.17
N GLU A 43 2.74 8.12 9.47
CA GLU A 43 2.69 9.15 10.52
C GLU A 43 1.74 10.33 10.20
N ASP A 44 0.66 10.08 9.45
CA ASP A 44 -0.34 11.07 9.01
C ASP A 44 0.20 12.28 8.21
N LYS A 45 1.50 12.31 7.91
CA LYS A 45 2.17 13.42 7.22
C LYS A 45 2.68 13.03 5.85
N ILE A 46 3.01 11.76 5.68
CA ILE A 46 3.59 11.21 4.46
C ILE A 46 2.53 10.34 3.82
N PHE A 47 2.12 10.68 2.60
CA PHE A 47 1.15 9.94 1.83
C PHE A 47 1.79 9.58 0.51
N ALA A 48 1.72 8.32 0.10
CA ALA A 48 2.23 7.86 -1.17
C ALA A 48 1.21 6.96 -1.85
N ASP A 49 1.04 7.16 -3.15
CA ASP A 49 0.19 6.33 -3.98
C ASP A 49 1.09 5.44 -4.83
N LEU A 50 0.83 4.15 -4.75
CA LEU A 50 1.55 3.10 -5.43
C LEU A 50 0.57 2.33 -6.33
N GLU A 51 1.09 1.79 -7.42
CA GLU A 51 0.35 0.97 -8.38
C GLU A 51 1.05 -0.37 -8.54
N LEU A 52 0.31 -1.46 -8.28
CA LEU A 52 0.70 -2.82 -8.56
C LEU A 52 0.47 -3.11 -10.04
N LEU A 53 1.57 -3.25 -10.77
CA LEU A 53 1.58 -3.63 -12.18
C LEU A 53 1.26 -5.12 -12.33
N SER A 54 0.79 -5.51 -13.52
CA SER A 54 0.45 -6.91 -13.84
C SER A 54 1.64 -7.88 -13.76
N ASP A 55 2.86 -7.35 -13.82
CA ASP A 55 4.11 -8.09 -13.62
C ASP A 55 4.41 -8.40 -12.12
N GLY A 56 3.59 -7.86 -11.21
CA GLY A 56 3.80 -8.00 -9.77
C GLY A 56 4.76 -6.95 -9.18
N THR A 57 5.22 -6.01 -9.98
CA THR A 57 6.04 -4.88 -9.53
C THR A 57 5.16 -3.74 -9.00
N ILE A 58 5.57 -3.11 -7.90
CA ILE A 58 4.90 -1.92 -7.37
C ILE A 58 5.65 -0.68 -7.85
N LYS A 59 4.92 0.28 -8.43
CA LYS A 59 5.46 1.55 -8.90
C LYS A 59 4.79 2.70 -8.17
N GLN A 60 5.57 3.66 -7.68
CA GLN A 60 4.97 4.89 -7.15
C GLN A 60 4.35 5.73 -8.27
N THR A 61 3.10 6.11 -8.08
CA THR A 61 2.31 6.94 -9.01
C THR A 61 2.04 8.33 -8.45
N GLY A 62 2.19 8.54 -7.15
CA GLY A 62 1.99 9.85 -6.54
C GLY A 62 2.45 9.97 -5.08
N GLY A 63 2.33 11.18 -4.54
CA GLY A 63 2.61 11.50 -3.14
C GLY A 63 4.09 11.69 -2.82
N SER A 64 4.44 11.43 -1.56
CA SER A 64 5.78 11.56 -0.99
C SER A 64 6.67 10.43 -1.47
N GLU A 65 7.85 10.76 -1.97
CA GLU A 65 8.82 9.77 -2.44
C GLU A 65 9.15 8.78 -1.32
N LEU A 66 8.86 7.50 -1.57
CA LEU A 66 9.23 6.41 -0.67
C LEU A 66 10.51 5.74 -1.19
N PRO A 67 11.47 5.42 -0.33
CA PRO A 67 12.64 4.67 -0.72
C PRO A 67 12.25 3.26 -1.18
N ASP A 68 12.99 2.70 -2.13
CA ASP A 68 12.72 1.36 -2.69
C ASP A 68 12.61 0.29 -1.60
N SER A 69 13.44 0.37 -0.55
CA SER A 69 13.39 -0.56 0.58
C SER A 69 12.04 -0.54 1.31
N ALA A 70 11.38 0.62 1.42
CA ALA A 70 10.06 0.73 2.03
C ALA A 70 9.00 0.13 1.10
N ILE A 71 9.06 0.41 -0.21
CA ILE A 71 8.14 -0.14 -1.21
C ILE A 71 8.26 -1.66 -1.26
N GLU A 72 9.48 -2.22 -1.25
CA GLU A 72 9.70 -3.67 -1.19
C GLU A 72 9.17 -4.30 0.10
N TYR A 73 9.38 -3.63 1.24
CA TYR A 73 8.86 -4.11 2.52
C TYR A 73 7.33 -4.15 2.52
N ILE A 74 6.69 -3.08 2.05
CA ILE A 74 5.25 -2.97 1.88
C ILE A 74 4.75 -4.07 0.93
N LYS A 75 5.40 -4.26 -0.22
CA LYS A 75 5.10 -5.33 -1.18
C LYS A 75 5.05 -6.70 -0.50
N LYS A 76 6.11 -7.08 0.23
CA LYS A 76 6.18 -8.36 0.95
C LYS A 76 5.08 -8.48 2.00
N ARG A 77 4.72 -7.39 2.68
CA ARG A 77 3.70 -7.43 3.73
C ARG A 77 2.29 -7.62 3.17
N ILE A 78 1.98 -6.99 2.03
CA ILE A 78 0.64 -7.07 1.44
C ILE A 78 0.50 -8.29 0.53
N LEU A 79 1.51 -8.58 -0.30
CA LEU A 79 1.44 -9.64 -1.30
C LEU A 79 1.89 -11.01 -0.76
N GLY A 80 2.64 -11.06 0.35
CA GLY A 80 3.20 -12.29 0.93
C GLY A 80 4.51 -12.69 0.27
#